data_AF-A0A3P8U1G4-F1
#
_entry.id   AF-A0A3P8U1G4-F1
#
_cell.length_a   1.000
_cell.length_b   1.000
_cell.length_c   1.000
_cell.angle_alpha   90.00
_cell.angle_beta   90.00
_cell.angle_gamma   90.00
#
_symmetry.space_group_name_H-M   'P 1'
#
loop_
_entity.id
_entity.type
_entity.pdbx_description
1 polymer ?
#
loop_
_entity_poly.entity_id
_entity_poly.type
_entity_poly.pdbx_seq_one_letter_code
_entity_poly.pdbx_strand_id
1 'polypeptide(L)'
;IVRRIFTNSRERWRQQNVNGAFAELRHLIPTHPPDRKLTKNEILRLALRYINFLDQLVTEQNLRVAPQGRAGSLEEEETLSPNPSLFYEGWKLKASCSRQIN
;
A
#
# COMPACT_ATOMS: atom_id res chain seq x y z
N ILE A 1 -26.91 -30.86 8.06
CA ILE A 1 -26.97 -30.27 6.69
C ILE A 1 -27.19 -28.75 6.74
N VAL A 2 -28.22 -28.25 7.45
CA VAL A 2 -28.53 -26.80 7.60
C VAL A 2 -27.34 -25.95 8.10
N ARG A 3 -26.63 -26.37 9.16
CA ARG A 3 -25.44 -25.66 9.66
C ARG A 3 -24.33 -25.51 8.61
N ARG A 4 -24.11 -26.54 7.78
CA ARG A 4 -23.11 -26.51 6.71
C ARG A 4 -23.49 -25.50 5.63
N ILE A 5 -24.77 -25.45 5.25
CA ILE A 5 -25.28 -24.49 4.26
C ILE A 5 -25.10 -23.06 4.77
N PHE A 6 -25.52 -22.78 6.01
CA PHE A 6 -25.38 -21.45 6.61
C PHE A 6 -23.91 -21.01 6.70
N THR A 7 -23.02 -21.89 7.17
CA THR A 7 -21.59 -21.59 7.24
C THR A 7 -20.97 -21.35 5.86
N ASN A 8 -21.34 -22.13 4.85
CA ASN A 8 -20.87 -21.92 3.48
C ASN A 8 -21.34 -20.58 2.90
N SER A 9 -22.61 -20.21 3.14
CA SER A 9 -23.14 -18.90 2.72
C SER A 9 -22.39 -17.75 3.37
N ARG A 10 -22.10 -17.86 4.68
CA ARG A 10 -21.32 -16.85 5.41
C ARG A 10 -19.90 -16.71 4.87
N GLU A 11 -19.20 -17.82 4.65
CA GLU A 11 -17.84 -17.78 4.10
C GLU A 11 -17.82 -17.21 2.67
N ARG A 12 -18.82 -17.55 1.85
CA ARG A 12 -18.98 -16.96 0.51
C ARG A 12 -19.13 -15.44 0.58
N TRP A 13 -19.96 -14.93 1.50
CA TRP A 13 -20.13 -13.50 1.71
C TRP A 13 -18.82 -12.83 2.15
N ARG A 14 -18.07 -13.46 3.05
CA ARG A 14 -16.74 -12.98 3.44
C ARG A 14 -15.78 -12.88 2.25
N GLN A 15 -15.76 -13.90 1.39
CA GLN A 15 -14.94 -13.91 0.17
C GLN A 15 -15.40 -12.87 -0.85
N GLN A 16 -16.70 -12.61 -0.98
CA GLN A 16 -17.24 -11.54 -1.82
C GLN A 16 -16.74 -10.17 -1.36
N ASN A 17 -16.73 -9.89 -0.06
CA ASN A 17 -16.18 -8.64 0.48
C ASN A 17 -14.69 -8.48 0.14
N VAL A 18 -13.90 -9.54 0.31
CA VAL A 18 -12.47 -9.53 -0.07
C VAL A 18 -12.31 -9.28 -1.57
N ASN A 19 -13.11 -9.94 -2.41
CA ASN A 19 -13.05 -9.75 -3.86
C ASN A 19 -13.48 -8.33 -4.27
N GLY A 20 -14.44 -7.72 -3.58
CA GLY A 20 -14.82 -6.33 -3.75
C GLY A 20 -13.66 -5.38 -3.46
N ALA A 21 -12.95 -5.56 -2.34
CA ALA A 21 -11.76 -4.77 -2.04
C ALA A 21 -10.63 -4.94 -3.07
N PHE A 22 -10.46 -6.15 -3.64
CA PHE A 22 -9.52 -6.37 -4.75
C PHE A 22 -9.93 -5.61 -6.02
N ALA A 23 -11.23 -5.47 -6.29
CA ALA A 23 -11.73 -4.70 -7.43
C ALA A 23 -11.47 -3.20 -7.22
N GLU A 24 -11.76 -2.65 -6.03
CA GLU A 24 -11.43 -1.26 -5.72
C GLU A 24 -9.94 -0.97 -5.86
N LEU A 25 -9.08 -1.84 -5.31
CA LEU A 25 -7.63 -1.71 -5.46
C LEU A 25 -7.19 -1.76 -6.93
N ARG A 26 -7.84 -2.58 -7.77
CA ARG A 26 -7.54 -2.68 -9.20
C ARG A 26 -7.78 -1.36 -9.95
N HIS A 27 -8.78 -0.58 -9.57
CA HIS A 27 -9.10 0.69 -10.23
C HIS A 27 -8.04 1.77 -9.96
N LEU A 28 -7.34 1.67 -8.82
CA LEU A 28 -6.27 2.61 -8.45
C LEU A 28 -4.93 2.30 -9.13
N ILE A 29 -4.77 1.10 -9.72
CA ILE A 29 -3.52 0.68 -10.33
C ILE A 29 -3.46 1.16 -11.79
N PRO A 30 -2.49 2.01 -12.16
CA PRO A 30 -2.33 2.44 -13.54
C PRO A 30 -1.83 1.29 -14.43
N THR A 31 -2.58 0.98 -15.49
CA THR A 31 -2.22 -0.04 -16.50
C THR A 31 -2.54 0.42 -17.91
N HIS A 32 -1.78 -0.10 -18.89
CA HIS A 32 -2.12 0.00 -20.30
C HIS A 32 -2.32 -1.42 -20.88
N PRO A 33 -3.48 -1.72 -21.50
CA PRO A 33 -4.71 -0.92 -21.53
C PRO A 33 -5.39 -0.85 -20.13
N PRO A 34 -6.31 0.10 -19.89
CA PRO A 34 -6.92 0.29 -18.56
C PRO A 34 -7.75 -0.93 -18.09
N ASP A 35 -8.32 -1.68 -19.02
CA ASP A 35 -9.16 -2.87 -18.80
C ASP A 35 -8.36 -4.19 -18.74
N ARG A 36 -7.03 -4.13 -18.71
CA ARG A 36 -6.18 -5.32 -18.58
C ARG A 36 -6.61 -6.18 -17.39
N LYS A 37 -6.92 -7.45 -17.61
CA LYS A 37 -7.23 -8.39 -16.52
C LYS A 37 -5.95 -8.67 -15.72
N LEU A 38 -5.96 -8.35 -14.43
CA LEU A 38 -4.86 -8.64 -13.51
C LEU A 38 -5.25 -9.77 -12.56
N THR A 39 -4.31 -10.66 -12.28
CA THR A 39 -4.43 -11.65 -11.21
C THR A 39 -4.31 -10.99 -9.84
N LYS A 40 -4.80 -11.67 -8.78
CA LYS A 40 -4.68 -11.18 -7.39
C LYS A 40 -3.22 -10.89 -7.01
N ASN A 41 -2.28 -11.75 -7.43
CA ASN A 41 -0.86 -11.54 -7.14
C ASN A 41 -0.28 -10.33 -7.87
N GLU A 42 -0.62 -10.14 -9.15
CA GLU A 42 -0.21 -8.97 -9.91
C GLU A 42 -0.75 -7.68 -9.29
N ILE A 43 -2.03 -7.65 -8.87
CA ILE A 43 -2.64 -6.51 -8.18
C ILE A 43 -1.82 -6.13 -6.96
N LEU A 44 -1.47 -7.10 -6.10
CA LEU A 44 -0.66 -6.83 -4.91
C LEU A 44 0.73 -6.28 -5.24
N ARG A 45 1.42 -6.90 -6.21
CA ARG A 45 2.76 -6.46 -6.63
C ARG A 45 2.75 -5.09 -7.28
N LEU A 46 1.74 -4.79 -8.10
CA LEU A 46 1.59 -3.49 -8.75
C LEU A 46 1.21 -2.39 -7.75
N ALA A 47 0.33 -2.68 -6.79
CA ALA A 47 -0.01 -1.74 -5.72
C ALA A 47 1.24 -1.32 -4.94
N LEU A 48 2.07 -2.28 -4.53
CA LEU A 48 3.32 -1.97 -3.82
C LEU A 48 4.27 -1.12 -4.67
N ARG A 49 4.47 -1.49 -5.94
CA ARG A 49 5.30 -0.71 -6.87
C ARG A 49 4.76 0.71 -7.05
N TYR A 50 3.44 0.86 -7.12
CA TYR A 50 2.82 2.16 -7.33
C TYR A 50 2.94 3.06 -6.09
N ILE A 51 2.76 2.52 -4.89
CA ILE A 51 3.02 3.24 -3.63
C ILE A 51 4.48 3.75 -3.60
N ASN A 52 5.45 2.88 -3.88
CA ASN A 52 6.87 3.27 -3.89
C ASN A 52 7.19 4.32 -4.96
N PHE A 53 6.56 4.20 -6.14
CA PHE A 53 6.72 5.18 -7.22
C PHE A 53 6.21 6.57 -6.80
N LEU A 54 5.03 6.63 -6.16
CA LEU A 54 4.47 7.89 -5.67
C LEU A 54 5.33 8.50 -4.57
N ASP A 55 5.87 7.68 -3.66
CA ASP A 55 6.74 8.13 -2.58
C ASP A 55 8.05 8.75 -3.10
N GLN A 56 8.68 8.11 -4.10
CA GLN A 56 9.86 8.66 -4.78
C GLN A 56 9.54 9.96 -5.50
N LEU A 57 8.42 10.02 -6.21
CA LEU A 57 7.98 11.21 -6.94
C LEU A 57 7.75 12.41 -6.01
N VAL A 58 7.19 12.18 -4.82
CA VAL A 58 6.99 13.23 -3.81
C VAL A 58 8.32 13.68 -3.20
N THR A 59 9.20 12.73 -2.88
CA THR A 59 10.54 13.02 -2.33
C THR A 59 11.37 13.87 -3.30
N GLU A 60 11.40 13.50 -4.57
CA GLU A 60 12.09 14.27 -5.62
C GLU A 60 11.54 15.69 -5.77
N GLN A 61 10.22 15.88 -5.67
CA GLN A 61 9.61 17.20 -5.73
C GLN A 61 10.03 18.08 -4.55
N ASN A 62 10.04 17.52 -3.33
CA ASN A 62 10.49 18.25 -2.14
C ASN A 62 11.96 18.68 -2.24
N LEU A 63 12.83 17.83 -2.80
CA LEU A 63 14.23 18.18 -3.05
C LEU A 63 14.39 19.30 -4.09
N ARG A 64 13.49 19.39 -5.07
CA ARG A 64 13.50 20.48 -6.08
C ARG A 64 12.97 21.81 -5.56
N VAL A 65 12.15 21.79 -4.50
CA VAL A 65 11.59 22.98 -3.85
C VAL A 65 12.52 23.54 -2.76
N ALA A 66 13.62 22.85 -2.44
CA ALA A 66 14.69 23.43 -1.62
C ALA A 66 15.27 24.67 -2.33
N PRO A 67 15.29 25.84 -1.68
CA PRO A 67 15.72 27.06 -2.34
C PRO A 67 17.21 26.98 -2.66
N GLN A 68 17.54 27.14 -3.94
CA GLN A 68 18.86 27.54 -4.43
C GLN A 68 19.16 28.96 -3.90
N GLY A 69 19.45 29.06 -2.61
CA GLY A 69 19.63 30.31 -1.90
C GLY A 69 20.64 30.15 -0.79
N ARG A 70 21.86 30.61 -1.10
CA ARG A 70 22.95 30.98 -0.18
C ARG A 70 23.95 29.87 0.19
N ALA A 71 25.10 29.95 -0.49
CA ALA A 71 26.37 29.57 0.12
C ALA A 71 26.54 30.30 1.47
N GLY A 72 26.75 29.52 2.54
CA GLY A 72 27.04 30.05 3.86
C GLY A 72 26.88 29.01 4.97
N SER A 73 27.98 28.35 5.30
CA SER A 73 28.34 27.80 6.63
C SER A 73 27.52 26.66 7.24
N LEU A 74 28.19 25.51 7.33
CA LEU A 74 28.20 24.52 8.43
C LEU A 74 27.10 24.68 9.50
N GLU A 75 26.09 23.81 9.47
CA GLU A 75 25.67 23.01 10.63
C GLU A 75 25.18 21.65 10.09
N GLU A 76 25.71 20.57 10.66
CA GLU A 76 25.27 19.19 10.39
C GLU A 76 23.83 19.02 10.88
N GLU A 77 22.87 19.27 10.00
CA GLU A 77 21.51 18.78 10.20
C GLU A 77 21.47 17.38 9.60
N GLU A 78 21.54 16.38 10.47
CA GLU A 78 21.35 14.96 10.16
C GLU A 78 19.94 14.79 9.55
N THR A 79 19.85 14.99 8.23
CA THR A 79 18.65 14.71 7.45
C THR A 79 18.49 13.19 7.44
N LEU A 80 17.84 12.69 8.48
CA LEU A 80 17.50 11.31 8.69
C LEU A 80 16.61 10.87 7.51
N SER A 81 17.25 10.32 6.49
CA SER A 81 16.58 9.62 5.40
C SER A 81 15.60 8.61 6.03
N PRO A 82 14.30 8.63 5.67
CA PRO A 82 13.34 7.70 6.25
C PRO A 82 13.81 6.28 5.97
N ASN A 83 14.29 5.59 7.02
CA ASN A 83 14.73 4.22 6.90
C ASN A 83 13.53 3.37 6.45
N PRO A 84 13.56 2.78 5.23
CA PRO A 84 12.43 2.02 4.72
C PRO A 84 12.04 0.85 5.63
N SER A 85 12.98 0.31 6.41
CA SER A 85 12.71 -0.81 7.32
C SER A 85 11.78 -0.45 8.48
N LEU A 86 11.84 0.77 9.02
CA LEU A 86 10.96 1.21 10.13
C LEU A 86 9.52 1.46 9.66
N PHE A 87 9.33 1.85 8.39
CA PHE A 87 8.00 1.97 7.80
C PHE A 87 7.32 0.60 7.71
N TYR A 88 8.03 -0.45 7.26
CA TYR A 88 7.47 -1.81 7.20
C TYR A 88 7.21 -2.43 8.58
N GLU A 89 8.03 -2.14 9.60
CA GLU A 89 7.83 -2.64 10.96
C GLU A 89 6.59 -2.02 11.66
N GLY A 90 6.29 -0.74 11.38
CA GLY A 90 5.08 -0.08 11.89
C GLY A 90 3.77 -0.71 11.39
N TRP A 91 3.74 -1.19 10.15
CA TRP A 91 2.60 -1.92 9.59
C TRP A 91 2.51 -3.37 10.09
N LYS A 92 3.66 -3.99 10.41
CA LYS A 92 3.77 -5.32 11.04
C LYS A 92 3.12 -5.35 12.43
N LEU A 93 3.31 -4.30 13.22
CA LEU A 93 2.70 -4.16 14.55
C LEU A 93 1.16 -4.01 14.48
N LYS A 94 0.61 -3.36 13.45
CA LYS A 94 -0.85 -3.25 13.25
C LYS A 94 -1.48 -4.53 12.69
N ALA A 95 -0.76 -5.32 11.89
CA ALA A 95 -1.25 -6.61 11.38
C ALA A 95 -1.41 -7.68 12.48
N SER A 96 -0.70 -7.54 13.61
CA SER A 96 -0.81 -8.47 14.76
C SER A 96 -2.13 -8.30 15.56
N CYS A 97 -2.82 -7.17 15.42
CA CYS A 97 -4.07 -6.86 16.13
C CYS A 97 -5.35 -7.34 15.41
N SER A 98 -5.24 -8.29 14.48
CA SER A 98 -6.41 -8.92 13.83
C SER A 98 -6.55 -10.37 14.28
N ARG A 99 -6.55 -10.60 15.59
CA ARG A 99 -6.79 -11.92 16.21
C ARG A 99 -7.93 -11.92 17.23
N GLN A 100 -8.91 -11.02 17.07
CA GLN A 100 -10.19 -11.08 17.77
C GLN A 100 -11.33 -10.60 16.89
N ILE A 101 -11.80 -11.48 16.01
CA ILE A 101 -13.20 -11.50 15.57
C ILE A 101 -13.60 -12.98 15.52
N ASN A 102 -14.31 -13.41 16.56
CA ASN A 102 -15.11 -14.63 16.59
C ASN A 102 -16.39 -14.40 15.76
#